data_AF-A0A960Q1X3-F1
#
_entry.id   AF-A0A960Q1X3-F1
#
_cell.length_a   1.000
_cell.length_b   1.000
_cell.length_c   1.000
_cell.angle_alpha   90.00
_cell.angle_beta   90.00
_cell.angle_gamma   90.00
#
_symmetry.space_group_name_H-M   'P 1'
#
loop_
_entity.id
_entity.type
_entity.pdbx_description
1 polymer ?
#
loop_
_entity_poly.entity_id
_entity_poly.type
_entity_poly.pdbx_seq_one_letter_code
_entity_poly.pdbx_strand_id
1 'polypeptide(L)'
;MNRPLTLEDLAALAHQHRAYSLVSCRQGGYSFRVPGAGLVHSTVNPAGEAMRQAREAGVVPGSRPLLLGCGLGWQALACLELGASSVRILEADVRVLATLHALPSARRLLQDSRVQLHRPADDGEFLRLLAGLFKSEHENQPLLTLATTPALWAEHLPGSCSLVLDILSRRRNGYAQEPSLAHNARLNSVFLATSAEFRLYEGSWKQQPVVVCGAGPSLDKDLETLRAQRAELRIIAVNAALNPLLKAGIVPDLVIAVDGMNVIQADLPVVAENIPLLWVPGTNHGFVSGWPGPRILALPVGPGLPPTPWHGRTPGTLQSGMGTVAGPALDAARQLSQAQLYLSGVDLGWSSGRGYAGNVRREMVSGIRSDFDYMRRQLGLFVNELRLAGRHVSAFGEPCDWMEHPVRHLETHALHEENV
;
A
#
# COMPACT_ATOMS: atom_id res chain seq x y z
N MET A 1 27.78 -6.34 -7.58
CA MET A 1 28.86 -5.38 -7.88
C MET A 1 28.35 -4.01 -7.42
N ASN A 2 28.92 -3.37 -6.40
CA ASN A 2 28.26 -2.23 -5.73
C ASN A 2 28.61 -0.84 -6.31
N ARG A 3 29.16 -0.76 -7.53
CA ARG A 3 29.53 0.51 -8.17
C ARG A 3 28.41 1.06 -9.06
N PRO A 4 28.25 2.39 -9.19
CA PRO A 4 27.36 2.97 -10.19
C PRO A 4 27.74 2.53 -11.61
N LEU A 5 26.72 2.45 -12.48
CA LEU A 5 26.89 2.21 -13.91
C LEU A 5 27.55 3.41 -14.58
N THR A 6 28.44 3.13 -15.53
CA THR A 6 29.08 4.12 -16.41
C THR A 6 28.40 4.15 -17.78
N LEU A 7 28.81 5.11 -18.62
CA LEU A 7 28.38 5.14 -20.02
C LEU A 7 28.79 3.89 -20.79
N GLU A 8 29.96 3.32 -20.48
CA GLU A 8 30.45 2.08 -21.10
C GLU A 8 29.57 0.88 -20.72
N ASP A 9 29.16 0.79 -19.44
CA ASP A 9 28.24 -0.25 -18.99
C ASP A 9 26.90 -0.16 -19.75
N LEU A 10 26.36 1.06 -19.93
CA LEU A 10 25.13 1.28 -20.70
C LEU A 10 25.28 0.95 -22.18
N ALA A 11 26.43 1.29 -22.79
CA ALA A 11 26.73 0.97 -24.18
C ALA A 11 26.75 -0.55 -24.40
N ALA A 12 27.38 -1.30 -23.48
CA ALA A 12 27.39 -2.76 -23.53
C ALA A 12 25.98 -3.35 -23.47
N LEU A 13 25.12 -2.83 -22.59
CA LEU A 13 23.71 -3.25 -22.50
C LEU A 13 22.91 -2.91 -23.77
N ALA A 14 23.15 -1.74 -24.36
CA ALA A 14 22.50 -1.33 -25.60
C ALA A 14 22.90 -2.21 -26.80
N HIS A 15 24.10 -2.79 -26.79
CA HIS A 15 24.51 -3.76 -27.80
C HIS A 15 23.85 -5.13 -27.63
N GLN A 16 23.52 -5.52 -26.39
CA GLN A 16 22.99 -6.85 -26.06
C GLN A 16 21.45 -6.90 -26.05
N HIS A 17 20.80 -5.76 -25.86
CA HIS A 17 19.35 -5.70 -25.66
C HIS A 17 18.70 -4.66 -26.57
N ARG A 18 17.53 -5.02 -27.10
CA ARG A 18 16.74 -4.13 -27.95
C ARG A 18 16.12 -3.01 -27.11
N ALA A 19 16.43 -1.76 -27.45
CA ALA A 19 15.79 -0.59 -26.87
C ALA A 19 14.28 -0.54 -27.17
N TYR A 20 13.52 0.07 -26.27
CA TYR A 20 12.12 0.40 -26.49
C TYR A 20 11.96 1.45 -27.57
N SER A 21 10.79 1.47 -28.20
CA SER A 21 10.47 2.45 -29.23
C SER A 21 10.24 3.82 -28.61
N LEU A 22 11.02 4.80 -29.05
CA LEU A 22 10.86 6.20 -28.64
C LEU A 22 9.65 6.83 -29.32
N VAL A 23 9.02 7.76 -28.61
CA VAL A 23 7.89 8.56 -29.09
C VAL A 23 8.21 10.02 -28.83
N SER A 24 8.19 10.85 -29.86
CA SER A 24 8.41 12.30 -29.72
C SER A 24 7.25 12.96 -28.95
N CYS A 25 7.58 13.91 -28.09
CA CYS A 25 6.58 14.64 -27.30
C CYS A 25 6.27 16.02 -27.91
N ARG A 26 5.03 16.49 -27.73
CA ARG A 26 4.51 17.73 -28.35
C ARG A 26 5.30 18.98 -27.97
N GLN A 27 5.76 19.09 -26.72
CA GLN A 27 6.57 20.21 -26.22
C GLN A 27 8.07 19.87 -26.15
N GLY A 28 8.51 18.91 -26.96
CA GLY A 28 9.91 18.48 -27.03
C GLY A 28 10.27 17.33 -26.10
N GLY A 29 11.39 16.67 -26.41
CA GLY A 29 11.84 15.46 -25.74
C GLY A 29 11.14 14.21 -26.25
N TYR A 30 11.30 13.13 -25.47
CA TYR A 30 10.81 11.80 -25.82
C TYR A 30 10.12 11.14 -24.62
N SER A 31 9.17 10.29 -24.95
CA SER A 31 8.67 9.19 -24.13
C SER A 31 9.09 7.87 -24.79
N PHE A 32 8.78 6.74 -24.17
CA PHE A 32 8.93 5.42 -24.80
C PHE A 32 7.74 4.55 -24.48
N ARG A 33 7.47 3.61 -25.40
CA ARG A 33 6.38 2.65 -25.26
C ARG A 33 6.92 1.32 -24.76
N VAL A 34 6.29 0.83 -23.69
CA VAL A 34 6.48 -0.51 -23.17
C VAL A 34 5.31 -1.36 -23.67
N PRO A 35 5.56 -2.50 -24.34
CA PRO A 35 4.51 -3.44 -24.71
C PRO A 35 3.68 -3.85 -23.48
N GLY A 36 2.35 -3.79 -23.57
CA GLY A 36 1.45 -4.14 -22.47
C GLY A 36 1.35 -3.13 -21.31
N ALA A 37 2.35 -2.27 -21.08
CA ALA A 37 2.33 -1.27 -19.99
C ALA A 37 2.11 0.18 -20.46
N GLY A 38 2.09 0.43 -21.77
CA GLY A 38 1.76 1.74 -22.33
C GLY A 38 2.95 2.70 -22.40
N LEU A 39 2.69 4.00 -22.26
CA LEU A 39 3.70 5.06 -22.35
C LEU A 39 4.24 5.41 -20.97
N VAL A 40 5.56 5.53 -20.85
CA VAL A 40 6.22 5.72 -19.55
C VAL A 40 6.26 7.19 -19.10
N HIS A 41 6.36 8.12 -20.03
CA HIS A 41 6.35 9.57 -19.77
C HIS A 41 5.24 10.26 -20.55
N SER A 42 4.81 11.43 -20.09
CA SER A 42 3.88 12.31 -20.80
C SER A 42 4.30 12.55 -22.25
N THR A 43 3.38 12.34 -23.18
CA THR A 43 3.54 12.67 -24.61
C THR A 43 3.39 14.16 -24.90
N VAL A 44 2.97 14.95 -23.91
CA VAL A 44 2.80 16.40 -24.04
C VAL A 44 4.06 17.10 -23.57
N ASN A 45 4.43 16.92 -22.30
CA ASN A 45 5.57 17.60 -21.68
C ASN A 45 6.19 16.73 -20.57
N PRO A 46 7.13 15.82 -20.93
CA PRO A 46 7.72 14.89 -19.98
C PRO A 46 8.61 15.59 -18.94
N ALA A 47 9.31 16.67 -19.31
CA ALA A 47 10.12 17.45 -18.38
C ALA A 47 9.24 18.17 -17.33
N GLY A 48 8.14 18.78 -17.77
CA GLY A 48 7.19 19.46 -16.90
C GLY A 48 6.45 18.50 -15.96
N GLU A 49 6.12 17.29 -16.44
CA GLU A 49 5.59 16.23 -15.59
C GLU A 49 6.59 15.80 -14.51
N ALA A 50 7.84 15.52 -14.89
CA ALA A 50 8.89 15.16 -13.96
C ALA A 50 9.14 16.25 -12.90
N MET A 51 9.08 17.53 -13.29
CA MET A 51 9.20 18.66 -12.37
C MET A 51 8.06 18.71 -11.35
N ARG A 52 6.81 18.47 -11.77
CA ARG A 52 5.67 18.38 -10.85
C ARG A 52 5.84 17.23 -9.87
N GLN A 53 6.16 16.04 -10.37
CA GLN A 53 6.37 14.85 -9.55
C GLN A 53 7.50 15.04 -8.53
N ALA A 54 8.61 15.69 -8.91
CA ALA A 54 9.70 15.99 -7.98
C ALA A 54 9.28 16.97 -6.87
N ARG A 55 8.50 18.00 -7.19
CA ARG A 55 7.96 18.93 -6.19
C ARG A 55 6.99 18.23 -5.24
N GLU A 56 6.05 17.45 -5.78
CA GLU A 56 5.08 16.66 -5.01
C GLU A 56 5.78 15.65 -4.09
N ALA A 57 6.90 15.08 -4.54
CA ALA A 57 7.71 14.16 -3.74
C ALA A 57 8.52 14.83 -2.62
N GLY A 58 8.49 16.16 -2.51
CA GLY A 58 9.19 16.95 -1.50
C GLY A 58 10.65 17.25 -1.83
N VAL A 59 11.03 17.24 -3.11
CA VAL A 59 12.40 17.57 -3.51
C VAL A 59 12.67 19.06 -3.30
N VAL A 60 13.65 19.34 -2.46
CA VAL A 60 14.12 20.69 -2.10
C VAL A 60 15.65 20.76 -2.19
N PRO A 61 16.26 21.96 -2.21
CA PRO A 61 17.71 22.10 -2.20
C PRO A 61 18.36 21.31 -1.06
N GLY A 62 19.44 20.58 -1.37
CA GLY A 62 20.14 19.73 -0.41
C GLY A 62 19.54 18.33 -0.22
N SER A 63 18.31 18.08 -0.68
CA SER A 63 17.69 16.76 -0.59
C SER A 63 18.46 15.69 -1.37
N ARG A 64 18.24 14.42 -1.02
CA ARG A 64 18.92 13.25 -1.62
C ARG A 64 17.92 12.24 -2.18
N PRO A 65 17.30 12.51 -3.34
CA PRO A 65 16.21 11.67 -3.83
C PRO A 65 16.65 10.27 -4.25
N LEU A 66 15.78 9.29 -3.98
CA LEU A 66 15.84 7.94 -4.54
C LEU A 66 14.78 7.78 -5.64
N LEU A 67 15.21 7.31 -6.81
CA LEU A 67 14.36 7.04 -7.95
C LEU A 67 14.29 5.53 -8.19
N LEU A 68 13.08 4.99 -8.17
CA LEU A 68 12.78 3.60 -8.53
C LEU A 68 12.28 3.57 -9.98
N GLY A 69 13.21 3.26 -10.88
CA GLY A 69 13.08 3.37 -12.33
C GLY A 69 13.77 4.64 -12.85
N CYS A 70 14.57 4.51 -13.91
CA CYS A 70 15.27 5.66 -14.50
C CYS A 70 14.49 6.28 -15.66
N GLY A 71 13.71 5.47 -16.37
CA GLY A 71 13.02 5.88 -17.60
C GLY A 71 14.00 6.50 -18.58
N LEU A 72 13.71 7.73 -19.03
CA LEU A 72 14.61 8.53 -19.90
C LEU A 72 15.37 9.61 -19.10
N GLY A 73 15.29 9.56 -17.77
CA GLY A 73 16.02 10.43 -16.87
C GLY A 73 15.37 11.78 -16.54
N TRP A 74 14.14 12.02 -16.99
CA TRP A 74 13.42 13.28 -16.74
C TRP A 74 13.29 13.63 -15.26
N GLN A 75 12.90 12.66 -14.42
CA GLN A 75 12.79 12.85 -12.96
C GLN A 75 14.15 13.17 -12.32
N ALA A 76 15.23 12.53 -12.76
CA ALA A 76 16.56 12.79 -12.23
C ALA A 76 17.01 14.21 -12.57
N LEU A 77 16.82 14.65 -13.82
CA LEU A 77 17.12 16.01 -14.26
C LEU A 77 16.32 17.05 -13.46
N ALA A 78 15.02 16.81 -13.27
CA ALA A 78 14.16 17.69 -12.46
C ALA A 78 14.65 17.79 -11.01
N CYS A 79 15.07 16.69 -10.39
CA CYS A 79 15.62 16.70 -9.04
C CYS A 79 16.91 17.54 -8.94
N LEU A 80 17.81 17.41 -9.92
CA LEU A 80 19.05 18.19 -9.97
C LEU A 80 18.76 19.69 -10.14
N GLU A 81 17.75 20.04 -10.94
CA GLU A 81 17.31 21.43 -11.17
C GLU A 81 16.69 22.05 -9.91
N LEU A 82 15.98 21.27 -9.10
CA LEU A 82 15.46 21.68 -7.79
C LEU A 82 16.54 21.76 -6.69
N GLY A 83 17.80 21.48 -7.02
CA GLY A 83 18.94 21.64 -6.11
C GLY A 83 19.26 20.40 -5.26
N ALA A 84 18.84 19.20 -5.66
CA ALA A 84 19.25 17.98 -4.98
C ALA A 84 20.78 17.87 -4.88
N SER A 85 21.28 17.46 -3.71
CA SER A 85 22.71 17.27 -3.46
C SER A 85 23.23 15.96 -4.04
N SER A 86 22.37 14.96 -4.18
CA SER A 86 22.64 13.70 -4.88
C SER A 86 21.33 13.08 -5.37
N VAL A 87 21.36 12.36 -6.50
CA VAL A 87 20.22 11.60 -7.03
C VAL A 87 20.66 10.16 -7.20
N ARG A 88 20.05 9.23 -6.46
CA ARG A 88 20.30 7.80 -6.63
C ARG A 88 19.16 7.17 -7.43
N ILE A 89 19.49 6.33 -8.38
CA ILE A 89 18.54 5.70 -9.29
C ILE A 89 18.77 4.19 -9.26
N LEU A 90 17.70 3.42 -9.06
CA LEU A 90 17.69 1.97 -9.25
C LEU A 90 16.91 1.67 -10.52
N GLU A 91 17.47 0.89 -11.45
CA GLU A 91 16.79 0.42 -12.66
C GLU A 91 17.12 -1.05 -12.91
N ALA A 92 16.10 -1.90 -12.95
CA ALA A 92 16.25 -3.34 -13.17
C ALA A 92 16.09 -3.74 -14.63
N ASP A 93 15.25 -3.02 -15.41
CA ASP A 93 14.96 -3.39 -16.79
C ASP A 93 16.08 -2.91 -17.72
N VAL A 94 16.75 -3.88 -18.35
CA VAL A 94 17.89 -3.66 -19.26
C VAL A 94 17.52 -2.91 -20.52
N ARG A 95 16.29 -3.07 -21.00
CA ARG A 95 15.79 -2.41 -22.20
C ARG A 95 15.54 -0.95 -21.89
N VAL A 96 15.13 -0.58 -20.67
CA VAL A 96 15.07 0.82 -20.23
C VAL A 96 16.46 1.45 -20.26
N LEU A 97 17.47 0.77 -19.71
CA LEU A 97 18.87 1.25 -19.73
C LEU A 97 19.41 1.40 -21.16
N ALA A 98 19.13 0.44 -22.04
CA ALA A 98 19.46 0.51 -23.46
C ALA A 98 18.77 1.68 -24.17
N THR A 99 17.50 1.95 -23.81
CA THR A 99 16.72 3.07 -24.36
C THR A 99 17.27 4.41 -23.89
N LEU A 100 17.64 4.51 -22.60
CA LEU A 100 18.26 5.69 -22.03
C LEU A 100 19.57 6.00 -22.78
N HIS A 101 20.45 5.01 -22.97
CA HIS A 101 21.74 5.16 -23.66
C HIS A 101 21.61 5.80 -25.07
N ALA A 102 20.51 5.54 -25.78
CA ALA A 102 20.27 6.09 -27.11
C ALA A 102 20.03 7.62 -27.12
N LEU A 103 19.89 8.25 -25.95
CA LEU A 103 19.58 9.66 -25.81
C LEU A 103 20.76 10.50 -25.31
N PRO A 104 20.89 11.76 -25.75
CA PRO A 104 21.86 12.70 -25.19
C PRO A 104 21.70 12.92 -23.67
N SER A 105 20.49 12.74 -23.13
CA SER A 105 20.20 12.87 -21.69
C SER A 105 20.96 11.85 -20.85
N ALA A 106 21.24 10.64 -21.36
CA ALA A 106 22.02 9.64 -20.64
C ALA A 106 23.45 10.11 -20.35
N ARG A 107 24.09 10.73 -21.35
CA ARG A 107 25.43 11.30 -21.20
C ARG A 107 25.44 12.39 -20.14
N ARG A 108 24.46 13.29 -20.17
CA ARG A 108 24.32 14.36 -19.17
C ARG A 108 24.15 13.81 -17.76
N LEU A 109 23.33 12.77 -17.60
CA LEU A 109 23.05 12.16 -16.30
C LEU A 109 24.26 11.43 -15.73
N LEU A 110 24.92 10.59 -16.52
CA LEU A 110 26.04 9.77 -16.05
C LEU A 110 27.35 10.55 -15.89
N GLN A 111 27.44 11.76 -16.44
CA GLN A 111 28.58 12.66 -16.23
C GLN A 111 28.40 13.58 -15.01
N ASP A 112 27.17 13.75 -14.51
CA ASP A 112 26.93 14.54 -13.30
C ASP A 112 27.34 13.71 -12.08
N SER A 113 28.34 14.16 -11.33
CA SER A 113 28.89 13.46 -10.16
C SER A 113 27.87 13.26 -9.04
N ARG A 114 26.76 14.00 -9.06
CA ARG A 114 25.65 13.85 -8.11
C ARG A 114 24.74 12.67 -8.43
N VAL A 115 24.81 12.10 -9.64
CA VAL A 115 23.93 11.01 -10.09
C VAL A 115 24.61 9.66 -9.87
N GLN A 116 23.88 8.73 -9.25
CA GLN A 116 24.33 7.36 -9.02
C GLN A 116 23.28 6.39 -9.54
N LEU A 117 23.50 5.86 -10.74
CA LEU A 117 22.62 4.85 -11.36
C LEU A 117 23.13 3.45 -11.02
N HIS A 118 22.28 2.63 -10.42
CA HIS A 118 22.59 1.23 -10.10
C HIS A 118 21.58 0.30 -10.74
N ARG A 119 22.06 -0.87 -11.13
CA ARG A 119 21.22 -1.98 -11.58
C ARG A 119 21.31 -3.13 -10.58
N PRO A 120 20.25 -3.43 -9.81
CA PRO A 120 20.17 -4.68 -9.05
C PRO A 120 20.11 -5.89 -10.00
N ALA A 121 20.91 -6.92 -9.73
CA ALA A 121 20.85 -8.20 -10.45
C ALA A 121 19.78 -9.15 -9.91
N ASP A 122 19.46 -9.04 -8.62
CA ASP A 122 18.48 -9.87 -7.92
C ASP A 122 17.85 -9.11 -6.73
N ASP A 123 16.81 -9.70 -6.13
CA ASP A 123 16.09 -9.13 -4.98
C ASP A 123 17.02 -8.88 -3.78
N GLY A 124 18.02 -9.75 -3.57
CA GLY A 124 19.00 -9.60 -2.49
C GLY A 124 19.93 -8.40 -2.71
N GLU A 125 20.38 -8.16 -3.94
CA GLU A 125 21.18 -6.98 -4.29
C GLU A 125 20.33 -5.71 -4.22
N PHE A 126 19.08 -5.76 -4.67
CA PHE A 126 18.12 -4.67 -4.50
C PHE A 126 17.98 -4.27 -3.03
N LEU A 127 17.74 -5.24 -2.14
CA LEU A 127 17.62 -5.01 -0.70
C LEU A 127 18.92 -4.47 -0.09
N ARG A 128 20.09 -4.91 -0.54
CA ARG A 128 21.38 -4.35 -0.07
C ARG A 128 21.58 -2.90 -0.51
N LEU A 129 21.25 -2.58 -1.77
CA LEU A 129 21.31 -1.22 -2.31
C LEU A 129 20.34 -0.29 -1.58
N LEU A 130 19.15 -0.80 -1.23
CA LEU A 130 18.16 -0.09 -0.40
C LEU A 130 18.60 0.05 1.06
N ALA A 131 19.10 -1.01 1.70
CA ALA A 131 19.49 -0.97 3.11
C ALA A 131 20.62 0.03 3.38
N GLY A 132 21.53 0.21 2.42
CA GLY A 132 22.55 1.26 2.48
C GLY A 132 21.99 2.69 2.49
N LEU A 133 20.74 2.90 2.08
CA LEU A 133 20.07 4.21 2.04
C LEU A 133 19.42 4.60 3.36
N PHE A 134 18.86 3.63 4.08
CA PHE A 134 18.18 3.86 5.38
C PHE A 134 19.15 3.99 6.56
N LYS A 135 20.45 3.69 6.37
CA LYS A 135 21.48 3.82 7.41
C LYS A 135 21.88 5.27 7.73
N SER A 136 21.47 6.25 6.93
CA SER A 136 21.64 7.67 7.26
C SER A 136 20.40 8.17 7.98
N GLU A 137 20.56 8.68 9.20
CA GLU A 137 19.53 9.24 10.11
C GLU A 137 18.78 10.49 9.58
N HIS A 138 18.71 10.68 8.27
CA HIS A 138 17.97 11.79 7.67
C HIS A 138 16.54 11.33 7.37
N GLU A 139 15.65 11.62 8.31
CA GLU A 139 14.20 11.73 8.10
C GLU A 139 13.95 12.61 6.84
N ASN A 140 13.16 12.10 5.89
CA ASN A 140 12.74 12.75 4.64
C ASN A 140 13.71 12.73 3.43
N GLN A 141 14.10 11.55 2.94
CA GLN A 141 14.57 11.41 1.55
C GLN A 141 13.37 11.38 0.58
N PRO A 142 13.31 12.27 -0.44
CA PRO A 142 12.31 12.19 -1.50
C PRO A 142 12.43 10.85 -2.25
N LEU A 143 11.33 10.14 -2.40
CA LEU A 143 11.25 8.92 -3.19
C LEU A 143 10.31 9.17 -4.38
N LEU A 144 10.82 8.89 -5.57
CA LEU A 144 10.08 8.94 -6.81
C LEU A 144 10.05 7.56 -7.44
N THR A 145 8.98 7.27 -8.17
CA THR A 145 8.87 6.09 -9.02
C THR A 145 8.21 6.48 -10.33
N LEU A 146 8.39 5.68 -11.38
CA LEU A 146 7.56 5.73 -12.57
C LEU A 146 6.38 4.77 -12.38
N ALA A 147 5.19 5.18 -12.82
CA ALA A 147 3.98 4.36 -12.69
C ALA A 147 4.12 2.97 -13.31
N THR A 148 4.93 2.84 -14.36
CA THR A 148 5.21 1.58 -15.06
C THR A 148 6.33 0.75 -14.43
N THR A 149 7.07 1.28 -13.45
CA THR A 149 8.21 0.59 -12.83
C THR A 149 7.83 -0.77 -12.23
N PRO A 150 6.74 -0.91 -11.44
CA PRO A 150 6.38 -2.22 -10.88
C PRO A 150 6.10 -3.28 -11.95
N ALA A 151 5.47 -2.88 -13.07
CA ALA A 151 5.19 -3.80 -14.17
C ALA A 151 6.48 -4.22 -14.89
N LEU A 152 7.38 -3.26 -15.17
CA LEU A 152 8.67 -3.51 -15.82
C LEU A 152 9.58 -4.43 -15.00
N TRP A 153 9.56 -4.26 -13.68
CA TRP A 153 10.45 -5.01 -12.80
C TRP A 153 9.89 -6.39 -12.45
N ALA A 154 8.61 -6.67 -12.70
CA ALA A 154 7.96 -7.92 -12.29
C ALA A 154 8.64 -9.16 -12.88
N GLU A 155 9.11 -9.07 -14.13
CA GLU A 155 9.82 -10.16 -14.81
C GLU A 155 11.23 -10.40 -14.24
N HIS A 156 11.86 -9.37 -13.66
CA HIS A 156 13.28 -9.38 -13.30
C HIS A 156 13.51 -9.49 -11.78
N LEU A 157 12.61 -8.90 -10.98
CA LEU A 157 12.69 -8.75 -9.54
C LEU A 157 11.30 -8.87 -8.89
N PRO A 158 10.68 -10.06 -8.94
CA PRO A 158 9.30 -10.25 -8.49
C PRO A 158 9.10 -9.92 -7.00
N GLY A 159 10.06 -10.25 -6.14
CA GLY A 159 10.00 -9.91 -4.71
C GLY A 159 10.16 -8.41 -4.47
N SER A 160 11.08 -7.76 -5.19
CA SER A 160 11.29 -6.31 -5.11
C SER A 160 10.06 -5.52 -5.56
N CYS A 161 9.29 -6.00 -6.53
CA CYS A 161 8.06 -5.34 -6.97
C CYS A 161 7.03 -5.23 -5.84
N SER A 162 6.96 -6.24 -4.96
CA SER A 162 6.16 -6.17 -3.74
C SER A 162 6.64 -5.08 -2.80
N LEU A 163 7.96 -4.95 -2.62
CA LEU A 163 8.54 -3.89 -1.79
C LEU A 163 8.31 -2.49 -2.39
N VAL A 164 8.52 -2.30 -3.69
CA VAL A 164 8.27 -1.00 -4.36
C VAL A 164 6.81 -0.58 -4.17
N LEU A 165 5.87 -1.48 -4.46
CA LEU A 165 4.45 -1.20 -4.31
C LEU A 165 4.07 -0.94 -2.84
N ASP A 166 4.68 -1.64 -1.90
CA ASP A 166 4.51 -1.39 -0.47
C ASP A 166 4.99 0.02 -0.08
N ILE A 167 6.20 0.39 -0.49
CA ILE A 167 6.76 1.72 -0.19
C ILE A 167 5.91 2.84 -0.81
N LEU A 168 5.44 2.68 -2.04
CA LEU A 168 4.60 3.69 -2.70
C LEU A 168 3.27 3.90 -2.01
N SER A 169 2.67 2.82 -1.54
CA SER A 169 1.42 2.90 -0.80
C SER A 169 1.62 3.45 0.61
N ARG A 170 2.74 3.12 1.25
CA ARG A 170 3.18 3.79 2.48
C ARG A 170 3.46 5.26 2.24
N ARG A 171 3.99 5.68 1.09
CA ARG A 171 4.14 7.11 0.78
C ARG A 171 2.78 7.79 0.66
N ARG A 172 1.90 7.23 -0.17
CA ARG A 172 0.58 7.81 -0.48
C ARG A 172 -0.31 7.88 0.77
N ASN A 173 -0.35 6.81 1.55
CA ASN A 173 -1.18 6.72 2.75
C ASN A 173 -0.45 7.28 3.99
N GLY A 174 0.86 7.09 4.06
CA GLY A 174 1.70 7.46 5.20
C GLY A 174 2.05 8.93 5.24
N TYR A 175 2.51 9.62 4.18
CA TYR A 175 2.82 11.06 4.33
C TYR A 175 1.60 11.93 4.65
N ALA A 176 0.42 11.55 4.12
CA ALA A 176 -0.83 12.22 4.45
C ALA A 176 -1.24 11.99 5.91
N GLN A 177 -0.86 10.84 6.50
CA GLN A 177 -1.25 10.48 7.86
C GLN A 177 -0.12 10.60 8.90
N GLU A 178 1.16 10.59 8.54
CA GLU A 178 2.31 10.41 9.45
C GLU A 178 2.42 11.54 10.48
N PRO A 179 2.30 12.83 10.09
CA PRO A 179 2.18 13.90 11.09
C PRO A 179 0.99 13.69 12.03
N SER A 180 -0.13 13.16 11.53
CA SER A 180 -1.31 12.85 12.33
C SER A 180 -1.15 11.58 13.20
N LEU A 181 -0.45 10.54 12.73
CA LEU A 181 -0.23 9.28 13.46
C LEU A 181 0.68 9.48 14.67
N ALA A 182 1.79 10.22 14.50
CA ALA A 182 2.69 10.54 15.62
C ALA A 182 2.00 11.45 16.65
N HIS A 183 1.24 12.43 16.18
CA HIS A 183 0.42 13.30 17.03
C HIS A 183 -0.65 12.50 17.80
N ASN A 184 -1.42 11.66 17.10
CA ASN A 184 -2.42 10.77 17.69
C ASN A 184 -1.78 9.82 18.70
N ALA A 185 -0.64 9.21 18.38
CA ALA A 185 0.08 8.33 19.32
C ALA A 185 0.41 9.08 20.60
N ARG A 186 0.96 10.29 20.52
CA ARG A 186 1.24 11.10 21.72
C ARG A 186 -0.04 11.33 22.54
N LEU A 187 -1.15 11.74 21.91
CA LEU A 187 -2.41 12.00 22.61
C LEU A 187 -3.02 10.72 23.20
N ASN A 188 -2.97 9.61 22.46
CA ASN A 188 -3.54 8.34 22.86
C ASN A 188 -2.74 7.62 23.96
N SER A 189 -1.53 8.05 24.27
CA SER A 189 -0.73 7.49 25.37
C SER A 189 -1.49 7.47 26.71
N VAL A 190 -2.43 8.40 26.91
CA VAL A 190 -3.30 8.44 28.11
C VAL A 190 -4.19 7.21 28.24
N PHE A 191 -4.51 6.51 27.15
CA PHE A 191 -5.35 5.32 27.17
C PHE A 191 -4.59 4.03 27.44
N LEU A 192 -3.25 4.07 27.54
CA LEU A 192 -2.40 2.92 27.82
C LEU A 192 -2.81 2.18 29.10
N ALA A 193 -3.10 2.92 30.17
CA ALA A 193 -3.45 2.34 31.47
C ALA A 193 -4.85 1.72 31.50
N THR A 194 -5.73 2.12 30.58
CA THR A 194 -7.14 1.70 30.55
C THR A 194 -7.47 0.72 29.43
N SER A 195 -6.48 0.39 28.59
CA SER A 195 -6.66 -0.55 27.49
C SER A 195 -6.10 -1.91 27.88
N ALA A 196 -6.86 -2.97 27.56
CA ALA A 196 -6.37 -4.34 27.63
C ALA A 196 -5.33 -4.58 26.51
N GLU A 197 -4.50 -5.59 26.70
CA GLU A 197 -3.47 -5.97 25.73
C GLU A 197 -4.00 -7.06 24.79
N PHE A 198 -3.97 -6.82 23.47
CA PHE A 198 -4.45 -7.76 22.46
C PHE A 198 -3.85 -9.17 22.56
N ARG A 199 -2.57 -9.31 22.92
CA ARG A 199 -1.90 -10.61 23.14
C ARG A 199 -2.64 -11.53 24.12
N LEU A 200 -3.40 -10.96 25.06
CA LEU A 200 -4.15 -11.73 26.06
C LEU A 200 -5.41 -12.41 25.47
N TYR A 201 -5.79 -12.04 24.25
CA TYR A 201 -6.96 -12.57 23.56
C TYR A 201 -6.60 -13.59 22.48
N GLU A 202 -5.31 -13.87 22.23
CA GLU A 202 -4.87 -14.87 21.27
C GLU A 202 -5.54 -16.24 21.54
N GLY A 203 -6.15 -16.82 20.50
CA GLY A 203 -6.89 -18.08 20.58
C GLY A 203 -8.21 -18.05 21.38
N SER A 204 -8.64 -16.89 21.88
CA SER A 204 -9.84 -16.78 22.74
C SER A 204 -11.15 -17.19 22.06
N TRP A 205 -11.22 -17.14 20.72
CA TRP A 205 -12.38 -17.58 19.94
C TRP A 205 -12.29 -19.03 19.47
N LYS A 206 -11.21 -19.74 19.82
CA LYS A 206 -11.05 -21.20 19.62
C LYS A 206 -11.36 -21.62 18.17
N GLN A 207 -12.41 -22.41 17.97
CA GLN A 207 -12.85 -22.96 16.68
C GLN A 207 -14.14 -22.27 16.17
N GLN A 208 -14.45 -21.06 16.63
CA GLN A 208 -15.61 -20.32 16.14
C GLN A 208 -15.29 -19.67 14.80
N PRO A 209 -16.13 -19.84 13.76
CA PRO A 209 -15.95 -19.16 12.48
C PRO A 209 -16.01 -17.65 12.65
N VAL A 210 -15.18 -16.93 11.90
CA VAL A 210 -15.06 -15.47 12.02
C VAL A 210 -15.40 -14.81 10.69
N VAL A 211 -16.26 -13.79 10.72
CA VAL A 211 -16.51 -12.91 9.58
C VAL A 211 -15.86 -11.55 9.82
N VAL A 212 -14.97 -11.15 8.94
CA VAL A 212 -14.43 -9.80 8.86
C VAL A 212 -15.31 -8.98 7.93
N CYS A 213 -15.99 -7.98 8.50
CA CYS A 213 -16.89 -7.09 7.79
C CYS A 213 -16.16 -5.78 7.45
N GLY A 214 -15.92 -5.57 6.16
CA GLY A 214 -15.54 -4.30 5.55
C GLY A 214 -16.76 -3.43 5.24
N ALA A 215 -16.53 -2.22 4.71
CA ALA A 215 -17.59 -1.24 4.43
C ALA A 215 -17.95 -1.12 2.94
N GLY A 216 -17.51 -2.07 2.11
CA GLY A 216 -17.78 -2.13 0.68
C GLY A 216 -19.24 -2.46 0.38
N PRO A 217 -19.75 -2.06 -0.81
CA PRO A 217 -21.13 -2.31 -1.22
C PRO A 217 -21.62 -3.76 -1.10
N SER A 218 -20.74 -4.77 -1.22
CA SER A 218 -21.15 -6.18 -1.07
C SER A 218 -21.70 -6.51 0.33
N LEU A 219 -21.37 -5.72 1.37
CA LEU A 219 -21.92 -5.91 2.71
C LEU A 219 -23.45 -5.86 2.70
N ASP A 220 -24.05 -4.96 1.89
CA ASP A 220 -25.52 -4.78 1.82
C ASP A 220 -26.21 -6.12 1.46
N LYS A 221 -25.58 -6.96 0.64
CA LYS A 221 -26.13 -8.27 0.22
C LYS A 221 -26.06 -9.32 1.34
N ASP A 222 -25.07 -9.21 2.22
CA ASP A 222 -24.79 -10.22 3.25
C ASP A 222 -25.53 -9.94 4.57
N LEU A 223 -26.09 -8.74 4.77
CA LEU A 223 -26.72 -8.32 6.04
C LEU A 223 -27.80 -9.28 6.52
N GLU A 224 -28.67 -9.77 5.63
CA GLU A 224 -29.75 -10.68 6.03
C GLU A 224 -29.21 -12.02 6.53
N THR A 225 -28.25 -12.61 5.79
CA THR A 225 -27.60 -13.87 6.14
C THR A 225 -26.77 -13.73 7.42
N LEU A 226 -26.02 -12.64 7.58
CA LEU A 226 -25.25 -12.35 8.79
C LEU A 226 -26.16 -12.24 10.02
N ARG A 227 -27.34 -11.61 9.86
CA ARG A 227 -28.32 -11.51 10.94
C ARG A 227 -28.91 -12.89 11.29
N ALA A 228 -29.24 -13.70 10.28
CA ALA A 228 -29.78 -15.04 10.49
C ALA A 228 -28.78 -15.98 11.19
N GLN A 229 -27.49 -15.89 10.84
CA GLN A 229 -26.42 -16.74 11.37
C GLN A 229 -25.64 -16.12 12.54
N ARG A 230 -26.10 -14.99 13.09
CA ARG A 230 -25.34 -14.20 14.08
C ARG A 230 -24.85 -15.02 15.27
N ALA A 231 -25.64 -15.99 15.75
CA ALA A 231 -25.31 -16.80 16.92
C ALA A 231 -24.16 -17.82 16.67
N GLU A 232 -23.90 -18.16 15.41
CA GLU A 232 -22.91 -19.16 15.00
C GLU A 232 -21.55 -18.54 14.64
N LEU A 233 -21.50 -17.21 14.54
CA LEU A 233 -20.38 -16.46 13.99
C LEU A 233 -19.80 -15.50 15.02
N ARG A 234 -18.48 -15.31 14.94
CA ARG A 234 -17.82 -14.12 15.47
C ARG A 234 -17.72 -13.07 14.39
N ILE A 235 -18.03 -11.82 14.73
CA ILE A 235 -17.99 -10.72 13.76
C ILE A 235 -16.95 -9.68 14.20
N ILE A 236 -15.96 -9.47 13.34
CA ILE A 236 -15.03 -8.32 13.42
C ILE A 236 -15.49 -7.28 12.42
N ALA A 237 -15.84 -6.09 12.89
CA ALA A 237 -16.19 -4.97 12.03
C ALA A 237 -15.02 -4.00 11.91
N VAL A 238 -14.64 -3.61 10.69
CA VAL A 238 -13.83 -2.39 10.53
C VAL A 238 -14.68 -1.17 10.91
N ASN A 239 -14.07 -0.07 11.36
CA ASN A 239 -14.81 1.11 11.84
C ASN A 239 -15.93 1.57 10.89
N ALA A 240 -15.68 1.63 9.57
CA ALA A 240 -16.69 2.06 8.60
C ALA A 240 -17.85 1.06 8.40
N ALA A 241 -17.69 -0.21 8.77
CA ALA A 241 -18.74 -1.24 8.69
C ALA A 241 -19.65 -1.26 9.92
N LEU A 242 -19.25 -0.60 11.01
CA LEU A 242 -19.96 -0.61 12.28
C LEU A 242 -21.40 -0.12 12.16
N ASN A 243 -21.59 1.08 11.62
CA ASN A 243 -22.92 1.70 11.50
C ASN A 243 -23.87 0.92 10.57
N PRO A 244 -23.44 0.43 9.39
CA PRO A 244 -24.24 -0.50 8.60
C PRO A 244 -24.71 -1.75 9.36
N LEU A 245 -23.80 -2.41 10.11
CA LEU A 245 -24.14 -3.60 10.90
C LEU A 245 -25.14 -3.29 12.02
N LEU A 246 -24.89 -2.24 12.81
CA LEU A 246 -25.77 -1.85 13.91
C LEU A 246 -27.18 -1.50 13.41
N LYS A 247 -27.28 -0.79 12.28
CA LYS A 247 -28.58 -0.48 11.63
C LYS A 247 -29.34 -1.73 11.18
N ALA A 248 -28.63 -2.79 10.79
CA ALA A 248 -29.20 -4.09 10.46
C ALA A 248 -29.54 -4.95 11.69
N GLY A 249 -29.33 -4.43 12.91
CA GLY A 249 -29.53 -5.18 14.15
C GLY A 249 -28.42 -6.20 14.45
N ILE A 250 -27.25 -6.05 13.84
CA ILE A 250 -26.12 -6.95 13.97
C ILE A 250 -25.08 -6.29 14.87
N VAL A 251 -24.88 -6.84 16.07
CA VAL A 251 -23.87 -6.34 17.02
C VAL A 251 -22.56 -7.09 16.79
N PRO A 252 -21.46 -6.44 16.37
CA PRO A 252 -20.17 -7.11 16.20
C PRO A 252 -19.56 -7.52 17.55
N ASP A 253 -18.70 -8.55 17.55
CA ASP A 253 -17.95 -9.00 18.72
C ASP A 253 -16.69 -8.16 18.98
N LEU A 254 -16.16 -7.53 17.92
CA LEU A 254 -14.98 -6.67 17.98
C LEU A 254 -15.07 -5.62 16.89
N VAL A 255 -14.66 -4.38 17.20
CA VAL A 255 -14.45 -3.34 16.20
C VAL A 255 -12.98 -3.04 16.09
N ILE A 256 -12.49 -2.83 14.87
CA ILE A 256 -11.10 -2.46 14.62
C ILE A 256 -10.99 -1.11 13.90
N ALA A 257 -10.12 -0.24 14.42
CA ALA A 257 -9.81 1.04 13.83
C ALA A 257 -8.31 1.32 13.89
N VAL A 258 -7.69 1.57 12.74
CA VAL A 258 -6.24 1.85 12.64
C VAL A 258 -5.90 3.16 11.90
N ASP A 259 -6.89 3.82 11.31
CA ASP A 259 -6.70 5.08 10.57
C ASP A 259 -6.49 6.26 11.52
N GLY A 260 -5.55 7.15 11.17
CA GLY A 260 -5.26 8.39 11.89
C GLY A 260 -6.14 9.58 11.48
N MET A 261 -6.85 9.48 10.34
CA MET A 261 -7.60 10.58 9.74
C MET A 261 -8.85 10.97 10.54
N ASN A 262 -9.13 12.28 10.62
CA ASN A 262 -10.34 12.80 11.30
C ASN A 262 -11.66 12.30 10.69
N VAL A 263 -11.67 11.89 9.41
CA VAL A 263 -12.86 11.38 8.72
C VAL A 263 -13.48 10.17 9.43
N ILE A 264 -12.68 9.37 10.14
CA ILE A 264 -13.21 8.19 10.82
C ILE A 264 -14.09 8.52 12.03
N GLN A 265 -14.03 9.75 12.56
CA GLN A 265 -14.90 10.17 13.67
C GLN A 265 -16.38 10.13 13.28
N ALA A 266 -16.70 10.26 11.99
CA ALA A 266 -18.06 10.09 11.48
C ALA A 266 -18.60 8.66 11.63
N ASP A 267 -17.71 7.68 11.85
CA ASP A 267 -18.06 6.28 12.08
C ASP A 267 -18.31 5.96 13.57
N LEU A 268 -18.13 6.92 14.48
CA LEU A 268 -18.41 6.71 15.90
C LEU A 268 -19.88 6.30 16.11
N PRO A 269 -20.15 5.22 16.85
CA PRO A 269 -21.50 4.76 17.11
C PRO A 269 -22.17 5.62 18.19
N VAL A 270 -23.49 5.75 18.11
CA VAL A 270 -24.29 6.36 19.21
C VAL A 270 -24.34 5.43 20.42
N VAL A 271 -24.31 4.12 20.20
CA VAL A 271 -24.32 3.09 21.26
C VAL A 271 -23.37 1.95 20.89
N ALA A 272 -22.34 1.73 21.72
CA ALA A 272 -21.40 0.61 21.60
C ALA A 272 -20.71 0.24 22.93
N GLU A 273 -21.38 0.48 24.07
CA GLU A 273 -20.81 0.34 25.42
C GLU A 273 -20.24 -1.05 25.73
N ASN A 274 -20.74 -2.09 25.05
CA ASN A 274 -20.31 -3.49 25.24
C ASN A 274 -19.45 -4.04 24.10
N ILE A 275 -19.08 -3.21 23.12
CA ILE A 275 -18.30 -3.64 21.95
C ILE A 275 -16.85 -3.21 22.15
N PRO A 276 -15.89 -4.15 22.26
CA PRO A 276 -14.49 -3.78 22.39
C PRO A 276 -13.96 -3.16 21.09
N LEU A 277 -13.17 -2.09 21.24
CA LEU A 277 -12.37 -1.49 20.17
C LEU A 277 -10.94 -2.02 20.23
N LEU A 278 -10.51 -2.70 19.17
CA LEU A 278 -9.11 -2.98 18.87
C LEU A 278 -8.49 -1.80 18.10
N TRP A 279 -7.50 -1.15 18.71
CA TRP A 279 -6.86 0.06 18.16
C TRP A 279 -5.33 -0.02 18.23
N VAL A 280 -4.67 0.86 17.48
CA VAL A 280 -3.21 1.01 17.45
C VAL A 280 -2.81 2.44 17.82
N PRO A 281 -1.57 2.72 18.27
CA PRO A 281 -1.19 4.02 18.81
C PRO A 281 -1.58 5.22 17.94
N GLY A 282 -1.39 5.11 16.62
CA GLY A 282 -1.67 6.17 15.67
C GLY A 282 -3.14 6.37 15.28
N THR A 283 -4.07 5.50 15.72
CA THR A 283 -5.51 5.62 15.42
C THR A 283 -6.01 7.02 15.82
N ASN A 284 -6.94 7.60 15.05
CA ASN A 284 -7.45 8.95 15.29
C ASN A 284 -7.83 9.17 16.76
N HIS A 285 -7.25 10.21 17.38
CA HIS A 285 -7.45 10.44 18.81
C HIS A 285 -8.91 10.63 19.17
N GLY A 286 -9.65 11.44 18.39
CA GLY A 286 -11.08 11.69 18.63
C GLY A 286 -11.93 10.43 18.56
N PHE A 287 -11.58 9.48 17.67
CA PHE A 287 -12.24 8.18 17.60
C PHE A 287 -11.95 7.31 18.83
N VAL A 288 -10.68 7.23 19.27
CA VAL A 288 -10.30 6.45 20.45
C VAL A 288 -10.90 7.05 21.72
N SER A 289 -10.85 8.37 21.88
CA SER A 289 -11.39 9.09 23.04
C SER A 289 -12.92 9.04 23.10
N GLY A 290 -13.58 9.08 21.94
CA GLY A 290 -15.03 9.02 21.82
C GLY A 290 -15.60 7.60 21.92
N TRP A 291 -14.75 6.56 21.97
CA TRP A 291 -15.23 5.18 22.01
C TRP A 291 -15.90 4.85 23.35
N PRO A 292 -17.19 4.46 23.36
CA PRO A 292 -17.94 4.27 24.60
C PRO A 292 -17.69 2.93 25.29
N GLY A 293 -17.09 1.96 24.60
CA GLY A 293 -16.87 0.59 25.10
C GLY A 293 -15.44 0.30 25.57
N PRO A 294 -15.14 -0.98 25.87
CA PRO A 294 -13.79 -1.42 26.23
C PRO A 294 -12.78 -1.14 25.11
N ARG A 295 -11.52 -0.92 25.49
CA ARG A 295 -10.41 -0.71 24.55
C ARG A 295 -9.38 -1.82 24.68
N ILE A 296 -8.93 -2.32 23.54
CA ILE A 296 -7.88 -3.32 23.40
C ILE A 296 -6.80 -2.70 22.51
N LEU A 297 -5.58 -2.63 23.01
CA LEU A 297 -4.45 -2.07 22.29
C LEU A 297 -3.67 -3.19 21.59
N ALA A 298 -3.24 -2.94 20.36
CA ALA A 298 -2.21 -3.69 19.66
C ALA A 298 -1.17 -2.74 19.06
N LEU A 299 -0.02 -3.26 18.65
CA LEU A 299 1.00 -2.51 17.92
C LEU A 299 0.97 -2.84 16.43
N PRO A 300 1.03 -1.82 15.54
CA PRO A 300 1.12 -2.06 14.12
C PRO A 300 2.51 -2.60 13.80
N VAL A 301 2.58 -3.66 13.02
CA VAL A 301 3.83 -4.24 12.54
C VAL A 301 3.81 -4.25 11.02
N GLY A 302 4.90 -3.77 10.43
CA GLY A 302 5.16 -3.93 9.00
C GLY A 302 5.77 -5.31 8.70
N PRO A 303 5.65 -5.80 7.46
CA PRO A 303 6.25 -7.08 7.08
C PRO A 303 7.74 -7.13 7.45
N GLY A 304 8.15 -8.14 8.22
CA GLY A 304 9.55 -8.40 8.55
C GLY A 304 10.19 -7.51 9.63
N LEU A 305 9.44 -6.63 10.30
CA LEU A 305 9.97 -5.79 11.38
C LEU A 305 9.53 -6.31 12.76
N PRO A 306 10.42 -6.34 13.77
CA PRO A 306 10.01 -6.67 15.13
C PRO A 306 9.11 -5.56 15.70
N PRO A 307 8.09 -5.90 16.50
CA PRO A 307 7.29 -4.88 17.18
C PRO A 307 8.16 -4.06 18.12
N THR A 308 8.12 -2.74 17.97
CA THR A 308 8.78 -1.83 18.91
C THR A 308 7.87 -1.62 20.12
N PRO A 309 8.30 -1.95 21.36
CA PRO A 309 7.51 -1.67 22.54
C PRO A 309 7.10 -0.21 22.60
N TRP A 310 5.84 0.05 22.92
CA TRP A 310 5.33 1.42 23.04
C TRP A 310 5.14 1.76 24.52
N HIS A 311 5.92 2.75 25.00
CA HIS A 311 5.99 3.10 26.43
C HIS A 311 6.27 1.87 27.32
N GLY A 312 7.18 0.98 26.88
CA GLY A 312 7.55 -0.23 27.61
C GLY A 312 6.51 -1.35 27.58
N ARG A 313 5.38 -1.20 26.87
CA ARG A 313 4.36 -2.25 26.73
C ARG A 313 4.51 -3.03 25.43
N THR A 314 4.15 -4.30 25.47
CA THR A 314 4.14 -5.24 24.33
C THR A 314 2.76 -5.88 24.19
N PRO A 315 1.72 -5.11 23.82
CA PRO A 315 0.34 -5.52 23.93
C PRO A 315 -0.11 -6.54 22.86
N GLY A 316 0.79 -7.13 22.08
CA GLY A 316 0.46 -7.91 20.88
C GLY A 316 0.51 -7.05 19.61
N THR A 317 0.39 -7.68 18.44
CA THR A 317 0.67 -7.03 17.16
C THR A 317 -0.42 -7.26 16.12
N LEU A 318 -0.52 -6.32 15.19
CA LEU A 318 -1.34 -6.46 13.99
C LEU A 318 -0.51 -6.18 12.75
N GLN A 319 -0.58 -7.07 11.78
CA GLN A 319 -0.02 -6.81 10.45
C GLN A 319 -0.72 -5.61 9.82
N SER A 320 0.08 -4.63 9.45
CA SER A 320 -0.33 -3.36 8.87
C SER A 320 0.39 -3.13 7.53
N GLY A 321 -0.04 -2.11 6.79
CA GLY A 321 0.57 -1.76 5.51
C GLY A 321 -0.18 -2.26 4.28
N MET A 322 -1.27 -3.04 4.43
CA MET A 322 -2.07 -3.53 3.28
C MET A 322 -2.93 -2.45 2.61
N GLY A 323 -2.83 -1.18 3.04
CA GLY A 323 -3.60 -0.05 2.50
C GLY A 323 -5.08 -0.02 2.90
N THR A 324 -5.56 -0.99 3.68
CA THR A 324 -6.94 -1.09 4.14
C THR A 324 -7.00 -1.64 5.56
N VAL A 325 -7.98 -1.19 6.35
CA VAL A 325 -8.26 -1.71 7.71
C VAL A 325 -8.65 -3.20 7.68
N ALA A 326 -9.15 -3.71 6.54
CA ALA A 326 -9.48 -5.12 6.37
C ALA A 326 -8.27 -6.06 6.56
N GLY A 327 -7.05 -5.60 6.26
CA GLY A 327 -5.82 -6.35 6.48
C GLY A 327 -5.55 -6.64 7.96
N PRO A 328 -5.37 -5.61 8.80
CA PRO A 328 -5.29 -5.76 10.26
C PRO A 328 -6.48 -6.51 10.86
N ALA A 329 -7.69 -6.36 10.31
CA ALA A 329 -8.88 -7.07 10.78
C ALA A 329 -8.79 -8.58 10.55
N LEU A 330 -8.34 -9.00 9.36
CA LEU A 330 -8.08 -10.39 9.04
C LEU A 330 -6.91 -10.96 9.85
N ASP A 331 -5.89 -10.15 10.09
CA ASP A 331 -4.77 -10.50 10.95
C ASP A 331 -5.21 -10.72 12.42
N ALA A 332 -6.14 -9.89 12.93
CA ALA A 332 -6.75 -10.13 14.23
C ALA A 332 -7.58 -11.43 14.22
N ALA A 333 -8.37 -11.66 13.18
CA ALA A 333 -9.21 -12.86 13.04
C ALA A 333 -8.40 -14.16 13.13
N ARG A 334 -7.25 -14.23 12.43
CA ARG A 334 -6.38 -15.42 12.47
C ARG A 334 -5.74 -15.65 13.83
N GLN A 335 -5.52 -14.60 14.61
CA GLN A 335 -4.91 -14.67 15.94
C GLN A 335 -5.95 -15.08 16.99
N LEU A 336 -7.21 -14.67 16.83
CA LEU A 336 -8.30 -14.96 17.75
C LEU A 336 -8.90 -16.36 17.57
N SER A 337 -8.99 -16.85 16.33
CA SER A 337 -9.63 -18.13 15.99
C SER A 337 -8.74 -19.01 15.12
N GLN A 338 -8.91 -20.34 15.19
CA GLN A 338 -8.29 -21.33 14.31
C GLN A 338 -9.26 -21.89 13.25
N ALA A 339 -10.52 -21.48 13.28
CA ALA A 339 -11.53 -21.93 12.31
C ALA A 339 -11.47 -21.17 10.97
N GLN A 340 -12.45 -21.47 10.12
CA GLN A 340 -12.72 -20.79 8.87
C GLN A 340 -12.88 -19.28 9.08
N LEU A 341 -12.23 -18.51 8.19
CA LEU A 341 -12.35 -17.07 8.12
C LEU A 341 -13.17 -16.68 6.89
N TYR A 342 -14.05 -15.70 7.04
CA TYR A 342 -14.88 -15.17 5.99
C TYR A 342 -14.67 -13.66 5.82
N LEU A 343 -14.78 -13.18 4.59
CA LEU A 343 -14.79 -11.76 4.27
C LEU A 343 -16.17 -11.34 3.75
N SER A 344 -16.70 -10.23 4.25
CA SER A 344 -17.93 -9.58 3.77
C SER A 344 -17.69 -8.08 3.65
N GLY A 345 -18.15 -7.43 2.58
CA GLY A 345 -17.94 -5.98 2.40
C GLY A 345 -16.48 -5.57 2.16
N VAL A 346 -15.61 -6.50 1.72
CA VAL A 346 -14.20 -6.22 1.41
C VAL A 346 -14.02 -6.17 -0.11
N ASP A 347 -14.71 -5.24 -0.76
CA ASP A 347 -14.81 -5.19 -2.23
C ASP A 347 -13.51 -4.73 -2.90
N LEU A 348 -12.76 -3.86 -2.19
CA LEU A 348 -11.53 -3.24 -2.66
C LEU A 348 -11.66 -2.70 -4.09
N GLY A 349 -12.79 -2.08 -4.42
CA GLY A 349 -13.15 -1.70 -5.77
C GLY A 349 -14.45 -0.93 -5.84
N TRP A 350 -14.81 -0.54 -7.07
CA TRP A 350 -16.08 0.10 -7.38
C TRP A 350 -17.07 -0.96 -7.85
N SER A 351 -18.26 -0.99 -7.26
CA SER A 351 -19.39 -1.77 -7.77
C SER A 351 -20.63 -0.87 -7.86
N SER A 352 -21.29 -0.88 -9.01
CA SER A 352 -22.53 -0.10 -9.26
C SER A 352 -22.42 1.41 -8.96
N GLY A 353 -21.26 2.02 -9.19
CA GLY A 353 -21.02 3.45 -8.92
C GLY A 353 -20.86 3.83 -7.44
N ARG A 354 -20.76 2.85 -6.52
CA ARG A 354 -20.55 3.07 -5.08
C ARG A 354 -19.19 2.53 -4.63
N GLY A 355 -18.52 3.25 -3.75
CA GLY A 355 -17.29 2.80 -3.06
C GLY A 355 -17.53 2.27 -1.64
N TYR A 356 -18.73 2.49 -1.09
CA TYR A 356 -19.13 2.07 0.25
C TYR A 356 -20.58 1.57 0.26
N ALA A 357 -20.94 0.75 1.25
CA ALA A 357 -22.32 0.35 1.56
C ALA A 357 -23.21 1.58 1.81
N GLY A 358 -24.51 1.46 1.54
CA GLY A 358 -25.44 2.60 1.36
C GLY A 358 -25.61 3.58 2.53
N ASN A 359 -24.95 3.33 3.66
CA ASN A 359 -25.09 4.06 4.92
C ASN A 359 -23.78 4.65 5.47
N VAL A 360 -22.69 4.59 4.72
CA VAL A 360 -21.39 5.18 5.10
C VAL A 360 -21.38 6.67 4.73
N ARG A 361 -21.14 7.55 5.71
CA ARG A 361 -21.08 9.01 5.51
C ARG A 361 -19.65 9.45 5.19
N ARG A 362 -19.21 9.29 3.94
CA ARG A 362 -17.92 9.83 3.45
C ARG A 362 -18.10 10.47 2.08
N GLU A 363 -17.65 11.71 1.93
CA GLU A 363 -17.47 12.32 0.61
C GLU A 363 -16.18 11.81 -0.06
N MET A 364 -16.27 11.57 -1.36
CA MET A 364 -15.18 11.01 -2.17
C MET A 364 -14.00 11.97 -2.31
N VAL A 365 -12.78 11.42 -2.23
CA VAL A 365 -11.55 12.10 -2.68
C VAL A 365 -11.19 11.56 -4.07
N SER A 366 -10.95 12.43 -5.06
CA SER A 366 -10.53 12.02 -6.41
C SER A 366 -9.13 11.39 -6.41
N GLY A 367 -8.95 10.23 -7.06
CA GLY A 367 -7.63 9.56 -7.25
C GLY A 367 -7.58 8.04 -7.00
N ILE A 368 -8.69 7.42 -6.58
CA ILE A 368 -8.75 6.12 -5.88
C ILE A 368 -8.40 4.87 -6.73
N ARG A 369 -8.40 4.92 -8.07
CA ARG A 369 -8.37 3.68 -8.89
C ARG A 369 -7.06 2.87 -8.72
N SER A 370 -5.91 3.54 -8.65
CA SER A 370 -4.60 2.90 -8.38
C SER A 370 -4.46 2.34 -6.96
N ASP A 371 -5.32 2.76 -6.05
CA ASP A 371 -5.25 2.41 -4.64
C ASP A 371 -5.88 1.04 -4.41
N PHE A 372 -6.94 0.76 -5.15
CA PHE A 372 -7.65 -0.52 -5.13
C PHE A 372 -6.81 -1.67 -5.65
N ASP A 373 -6.08 -1.51 -6.76
CA ASP A 373 -5.24 -2.59 -7.28
C ASP A 373 -4.11 -2.97 -6.33
N TYR A 374 -3.51 -1.98 -5.67
CA TYR A 374 -2.54 -2.24 -4.61
C TYR A 374 -3.18 -2.97 -3.42
N MET A 375 -4.31 -2.46 -2.91
CA MET A 375 -4.99 -3.08 -1.76
C MET A 375 -5.37 -4.53 -2.05
N ARG A 376 -5.92 -4.80 -3.25
CA ARG A 376 -6.25 -6.15 -3.72
C ARG A 376 -5.01 -7.04 -3.73
N ARG A 377 -3.89 -6.55 -4.26
CA ARG A 377 -2.64 -7.31 -4.31
C ARG A 377 -2.13 -7.65 -2.91
N GLN A 378 -2.06 -6.68 -2.00
CA GLN A 378 -1.52 -6.95 -0.65
C GLN A 378 -2.43 -7.88 0.16
N LEU A 379 -3.74 -7.62 0.15
CA LEU A 379 -4.67 -8.48 0.86
C LEU A 379 -4.73 -9.88 0.23
N GLY A 380 -4.66 -9.97 -1.10
CA GLY A 380 -4.58 -11.23 -1.84
C GLY A 380 -3.32 -12.04 -1.52
N LEU A 381 -2.15 -11.39 -1.44
CA LEU A 381 -0.90 -12.04 -0.99
C LEU A 381 -1.04 -12.59 0.42
N PHE A 382 -1.58 -11.80 1.35
CA PHE A 382 -1.78 -12.24 2.73
C PHE A 382 -2.78 -13.41 2.84
N VAL A 383 -3.88 -13.36 2.10
CA VAL A 383 -4.84 -14.47 2.01
C VAL A 383 -4.16 -15.75 1.48
N ASN A 384 -3.28 -15.63 0.49
CA ASN A 384 -2.53 -16.77 -0.03
C ASN A 384 -1.54 -17.33 1.01
N GLU A 385 -0.83 -16.47 1.76
CA GLU A 385 0.02 -16.91 2.87
C GLU A 385 -0.76 -17.70 3.91
N LEU A 386 -1.96 -17.23 4.27
CA LEU A 386 -2.85 -17.94 5.19
C LEU A 386 -3.27 -19.31 4.63
N ARG A 387 -3.64 -19.39 3.35
CA ARG A 387 -3.98 -20.66 2.69
C ARG A 387 -2.81 -21.64 2.69
N LEU A 388 -1.59 -21.17 2.41
CA LEU A 388 -0.37 -21.99 2.49
C LEU A 388 -0.08 -22.48 3.91
N ALA A 389 -0.44 -21.69 4.92
CA ALA A 389 -0.37 -22.08 6.33
C ALA A 389 -1.55 -22.97 6.79
N GLY A 390 -2.38 -23.47 5.86
CA GLY A 390 -3.52 -24.34 6.16
C GLY A 390 -4.74 -23.62 6.71
N ARG A 391 -4.80 -22.28 6.61
CA ARG A 391 -5.97 -21.49 7.02
C ARG A 391 -6.91 -21.31 5.84
N HIS A 392 -8.20 -21.59 6.05
CA HIS A 392 -9.21 -21.38 5.03
C HIS A 392 -9.82 -19.97 5.14
N VAL A 393 -9.73 -19.22 4.03
CA VAL A 393 -10.30 -17.87 3.89
C VAL A 393 -11.16 -17.83 2.63
N SER A 394 -12.43 -17.44 2.80
CA SER A 394 -13.45 -17.43 1.75
C SER A 394 -14.30 -16.16 1.81
N ALA A 395 -15.06 -15.88 0.76
CA ALA A 395 -16.16 -14.91 0.86
C ALA A 395 -17.26 -15.45 1.78
N PHE A 396 -17.96 -14.57 2.51
CA PHE A 396 -19.12 -14.97 3.31
C PHE A 396 -20.34 -15.28 2.43
N GLY A 397 -20.62 -14.40 1.46
CA GLY A 397 -21.62 -14.57 0.42
C GLY A 397 -20.97 -14.77 -0.95
N GLU A 398 -21.45 -14.03 -1.96
CA GLU A 398 -20.85 -14.05 -3.30
C GLU A 398 -19.39 -13.57 -3.26
N PRO A 399 -18.46 -14.30 -3.91
CA PRO A 399 -17.08 -13.83 -4.06
C PRO A 399 -17.01 -12.47 -4.76
N CYS A 400 -16.17 -11.58 -4.24
CA CYS A 400 -15.71 -10.43 -5.00
C CYS A 400 -14.64 -10.88 -6.01
N ASP A 401 -14.59 -10.29 -7.19
CA ASP A 401 -13.68 -10.68 -8.29
C ASP A 401 -12.22 -10.92 -7.85
N TRP A 402 -11.70 -10.10 -6.92
CA TRP A 402 -10.33 -10.22 -6.43
C TRP A 402 -10.10 -11.44 -5.52
N MET A 403 -11.14 -12.01 -4.89
CA MET A 403 -11.02 -13.19 -4.02
C MET A 403 -10.94 -14.52 -4.79
N GLU A 404 -11.56 -14.58 -5.98
CA GLU A 404 -11.46 -15.73 -6.88
C GLU A 404 -10.12 -15.76 -7.60
N HIS A 405 -9.56 -14.57 -7.85
CA HIS A 405 -8.35 -14.36 -8.62
C HIS A 405 -7.37 -13.38 -7.94
N PRO A 406 -6.85 -13.71 -6.73
CA PRO A 406 -6.03 -12.79 -5.93
C PRO A 406 -4.74 -12.33 -6.61
N VAL A 407 -4.35 -12.94 -7.74
CA VAL A 407 -3.15 -12.62 -8.52
C VAL A 407 -3.43 -12.39 -10.02
N ARG A 408 -4.59 -12.78 -10.58
CA ARG A 408 -4.78 -12.74 -12.07
C ARG A 408 -5.09 -11.36 -12.65
N HIS A 409 -5.43 -10.36 -11.85
CA HIS A 409 -5.68 -9.01 -12.39
C HIS A 409 -4.43 -8.26 -12.88
N LEU A 410 -3.26 -8.90 -12.87
CA LEU A 410 -2.07 -8.42 -13.58
C LEU A 410 -1.98 -8.93 -15.04
N GLU A 411 -2.79 -9.93 -15.43
CA GLU A 411 -2.68 -10.54 -16.77
C GLU A 411 -3.82 -10.14 -17.73
N THR A 412 -4.94 -9.61 -17.25
CA THR A 412 -6.16 -9.45 -18.08
C THR A 412 -6.44 -8.06 -18.67
N HIS A 413 -5.52 -7.10 -18.57
CA HIS A 413 -5.59 -5.88 -19.41
C HIS A 413 -4.58 -5.85 -20.56
N ALA A 414 -3.85 -6.95 -20.79
CA ALA A 414 -2.99 -7.11 -21.97
C ALA A 414 -3.71 -7.72 -23.19
N LEU A 415 -4.96 -8.20 -23.05
CA LEU A 415 -5.64 -8.97 -24.10
C LEU A 415 -7.15 -8.72 -24.08
N HIS A 416 -7.62 -7.52 -24.43
CA HIS A 416 -8.96 -7.32 -25.03
C HIS A 416 -9.06 -5.88 -25.58
N GLU A 417 -8.37 -5.63 -26.69
CA GLU A 417 -8.72 -4.57 -27.65
C GLU A 417 -8.09 -4.89 -29.03
N GLU A 418 -8.19 -6.15 -29.46
CA GLU A 418 -8.11 -6.52 -30.88
C GLU A 418 -9.40 -7.29 -31.20
N ASN A 419 -10.43 -6.53 -31.57
CA ASN A 419 -11.51 -6.89 -32.50
C ASN A 419 -12.62 -5.84 -32.42
N VAL A 420 -12.40 -4.67 -33.02
CA VAL A 420 -13.31 -3.97 -33.95
C VAL A 420 -12.47 -3.10 -34.87
#